data_AF-A0A1I8PWD7-F1
#
_entry.id   AF-A0A1I8PWD7-F1
#
_cell.length_a   1.000
_cell.length_b   1.000
_cell.length_c   1.000
_cell.angle_alpha   90.00
_cell.angle_beta   90.00
_cell.angle_gamma   90.00
#
_symmetry.space_group_name_H-M   'P 1'
#
loop_
_entity.id
_entity.type
_entity.pdbx_description
1 polymer ?
#
loop_
_entity_poly.entity_id
_entity_poly.type
_entity_poly.pdbx_seq_one_letter_code
_entity_poly.pdbx_strand_id
1 'polypeptide(L)'
;MNISLENISWMFACLLAGIYTSVTAIPQWHIASDGTSYIVENEPSYNWFEAHSKCASHNSQLAVIDSAAKNQGFDELLRQLFVTAPNLWIGHHDNLNTAETTNRSFYSIVNGSEIKFSNWMKGEPNNHQKAEHCAQIRLGSDFQWNDDKCESKCGYVCEQPPEVSNVSCDLEETRTAINELNQVLAKDHENHSNEVHDTLTDNRLKTHSVLQEWQKSSMHTLNESQRSINELFARKPYLQAVIADVGPTIKQIIREAHNDISMLTKEAQQTIDGHSEHTQKSIMQGSEQFQQKLEENAKTIDDLLVQQSNSNNM
;
A
#
# COMPACT_ATOMS: atom_id res chain seq x y z
N MET A 1 -45.38 51.44 -34.99
CA MET A 1 -45.65 51.03 -33.60
C MET A 1 -44.47 51.50 -32.76
N ASN A 2 -44.60 52.66 -32.11
CA ASN A 2 -43.57 53.21 -31.23
C ASN A 2 -43.72 52.57 -29.85
N ILE A 3 -42.76 51.75 -29.46
CA ILE A 3 -42.63 51.30 -28.07
C ILE A 3 -41.96 52.46 -27.32
N SER A 4 -42.65 53.09 -26.37
CA SER A 4 -42.08 54.20 -25.60
C SER A 4 -40.97 53.71 -24.67
N LEU A 5 -39.91 54.51 -24.54
CA LEU A 5 -38.75 54.25 -23.68
C LEU A 5 -39.12 54.04 -22.19
N GLU A 6 -40.30 54.51 -21.76
CA GLU A 6 -40.79 54.31 -20.39
C GLU A 6 -41.21 52.86 -20.09
N ASN A 7 -41.69 52.11 -21.09
CA ASN A 7 -42.06 50.70 -20.92
C ASN A 7 -40.84 49.76 -20.87
N ILE A 8 -39.70 50.19 -21.41
CA ILE A 8 -38.44 49.43 -21.35
C ILE A 8 -37.82 49.55 -19.94
N SER A 9 -37.97 50.71 -19.29
CA SER A 9 -37.45 50.97 -17.94
C SER A 9 -38.07 50.06 -16.87
N TRP A 10 -39.37 49.79 -16.95
CA TRP A 10 -40.06 48.87 -16.03
C TRP A 10 -39.74 47.40 -16.31
N MET A 11 -39.51 47.00 -17.57
CA MET A 11 -39.08 45.63 -17.88
C MET A 11 -37.65 45.35 -17.40
N PHE A 12 -36.74 46.33 -17.46
CA PHE A 12 -35.40 46.18 -16.90
C PHE A 12 -35.40 46.22 -15.36
N ALA A 13 -36.28 46.99 -14.72
CA ALA A 13 -36.45 46.96 -13.27
C ALA A 13 -36.96 45.60 -12.77
N CYS A 14 -37.88 44.95 -13.50
CA CYS A 14 -38.35 43.60 -13.18
C CYS A 14 -37.30 42.52 -13.49
N LEU A 15 -36.51 42.67 -14.55
CA LEU A 15 -35.39 41.76 -14.86
C LEU A 15 -34.23 41.90 -13.86
N LEU A 16 -33.95 43.10 -13.35
CA LEU A 16 -32.95 43.32 -12.30
C LEU A 16 -33.44 42.91 -10.91
N ALA A 17 -34.74 43.01 -10.62
CA ALA A 17 -35.34 42.44 -9.41
C ALA A 17 -35.39 40.90 -9.45
N GLY A 18 -35.47 40.30 -10.65
CA GLY A 18 -35.46 38.84 -10.86
C GLY A 18 -34.07 38.20 -10.87
N ILE A 19 -32.98 38.98 -10.83
CA ILE A 19 -31.59 38.47 -10.78
C ILE A 19 -30.98 38.60 -9.37
N TYR A 20 -31.72 39.14 -8.39
CA TYR A 20 -31.26 39.36 -7.01
C TYR A 20 -31.75 38.33 -5.97
N THR A 21 -32.05 37.09 -6.36
CA THR A 21 -32.28 35.99 -5.40
C THR A 21 -31.49 34.71 -5.69
N SER A 22 -30.29 34.84 -6.23
CA SER A 22 -29.25 33.82 -6.05
C SER A 22 -28.21 34.36 -5.08
N VAL A 23 -28.64 34.62 -3.85
CA VAL A 23 -27.74 34.66 -2.71
C VAL A 23 -27.15 33.26 -2.63
N THR A 24 -25.90 33.09 -3.07
CA THR A 24 -25.09 31.97 -2.61
C THR A 24 -24.97 32.19 -1.10
N ALA A 25 -25.67 31.38 -0.32
CA ALA A 25 -25.66 31.51 1.13
C ALA A 25 -24.22 31.35 1.61
N ILE A 26 -23.68 32.40 2.24
CA ILE A 26 -22.39 32.31 2.91
C ILE A 26 -22.56 31.28 4.03
N PRO A 27 -21.68 30.27 4.14
CA PRO A 27 -21.78 29.27 5.20
C PRO A 27 -21.74 29.97 6.57
N GLN A 28 -22.74 29.70 7.39
CA GLN A 28 -22.83 30.26 8.73
C GLN A 28 -22.07 29.37 9.71
N TRP A 29 -21.12 29.98 10.42
CA TRP A 29 -20.39 29.32 11.50
C TRP A 29 -21.15 29.42 12.83
N HIS A 30 -21.15 28.32 13.57
CA HIS A 30 -21.74 28.19 14.88
C HIS A 30 -20.68 27.68 15.86
N ILE A 31 -20.59 28.28 17.05
CA ILE A 31 -19.63 27.88 18.07
C ILE A 31 -20.37 27.07 19.14
N ALA A 32 -19.96 25.83 19.35
CA ALA A 32 -20.48 24.98 20.41
C ALA A 32 -19.90 25.37 21.78
N SER A 33 -20.49 24.87 22.87
CA SER A 33 -20.07 25.20 24.24
C SER A 33 -18.67 24.69 24.61
N ASP A 34 -18.14 23.73 23.86
CA ASP A 34 -16.76 23.24 23.96
C ASP A 34 -15.74 24.13 23.20
N GLY A 35 -16.20 25.17 22.51
CA GLY A 35 -15.38 26.07 21.71
C GLY A 35 -15.17 25.63 20.26
N THR A 36 -15.71 24.48 19.85
CA THR A 36 -15.58 23.97 18.49
C THR A 36 -16.50 24.73 17.53
N SER A 37 -15.97 25.13 16.36
CA SER A 37 -16.72 25.82 15.32
C SER A 37 -17.26 24.84 14.28
N TYR A 38 -18.56 24.94 13.97
CA TYR A 38 -19.26 24.08 13.02
C TYR A 38 -19.99 24.87 11.93
N ILE A 39 -20.05 24.32 10.72
CA ILE A 39 -21.03 24.70 9.68
C ILE A 39 -22.05 23.59 9.60
N VAL A 40 -23.35 23.92 9.65
CA VAL A 40 -24.43 22.94 9.55
C VAL A 40 -25.24 23.20 8.29
N GLU A 41 -25.15 22.29 7.31
CA GLU A 41 -26.00 22.29 6.12
C GLU A 41 -27.10 21.25 6.30
N ASN A 42 -28.36 21.69 6.28
CA ASN A 42 -29.51 20.83 6.55
C ASN A 42 -30.15 20.27 5.27
N GLU A 43 -29.83 20.83 4.10
CA GLU A 43 -30.46 20.40 2.85
C GLU A 43 -30.05 18.96 2.51
N PRO A 44 -30.99 18.00 2.42
CA PRO A 44 -30.70 16.58 2.21
C PRO A 44 -30.40 16.28 0.74
N SER A 45 -29.31 16.86 0.23
CA SER A 45 -28.90 16.79 -1.17
C SER A 45 -27.54 16.14 -1.39
N TYR A 46 -26.82 15.80 -0.31
CA TYR A 46 -25.43 15.37 -0.36
C TYR A 46 -25.27 13.93 0.10
N ASN A 47 -24.51 13.15 -0.66
CA ASN A 47 -23.97 11.90 -0.18
C ASN A 47 -22.74 12.17 0.72
N TRP A 48 -22.29 11.17 1.45
CA TRP A 48 -21.22 11.35 2.45
C TRP A 48 -19.91 11.85 1.83
N PHE A 49 -19.57 11.38 0.62
CA PHE A 49 -18.37 11.81 -0.11
C PHE A 49 -18.47 13.26 -0.60
N GLU A 50 -19.64 13.66 -1.10
CA GLU A 50 -19.94 15.04 -1.51
C GLU A 50 -19.88 15.99 -0.30
N ALA A 51 -20.43 15.57 0.84
CA ALA A 51 -20.38 16.31 2.09
C ALA A 51 -18.94 16.50 2.58
N HIS A 52 -18.12 15.45 2.53
CA HIS A 52 -16.69 15.54 2.83
C HIS A 52 -15.99 16.58 1.93
N SER A 53 -16.26 16.54 0.62
CA SER A 53 -15.72 17.51 -0.34
C SER A 53 -16.18 18.94 -0.06
N LYS A 54 -17.43 19.13 0.39
CA LYS A 54 -17.96 20.45 0.78
C LYS A 54 -17.25 21.02 2.00
N CYS A 55 -17.03 20.22 3.04
CA CYS A 55 -16.26 20.68 4.19
C CYS A 55 -14.83 21.06 3.81
N ALA A 56 -14.17 20.24 2.97
CA ALA A 56 -12.83 20.56 2.47
C ALA A 56 -12.80 21.91 1.73
N SER A 57 -13.84 22.24 0.94
CA SER A 57 -13.94 23.54 0.25
C SER A 57 -14.07 24.76 1.18
N HIS A 58 -14.34 24.53 2.46
CA HIS A 58 -14.40 25.53 3.53
C HIS A 58 -13.16 25.50 4.44
N ASN A 59 -12.07 24.85 4.02
CA ASN A 59 -10.89 24.60 4.85
C ASN A 59 -11.26 23.91 6.18
N SER A 60 -12.21 22.99 6.10
CA SER A 60 -12.78 22.28 7.25
C SER A 60 -12.93 20.79 6.92
N GLN A 61 -13.39 19.99 7.88
CA GLN A 61 -13.59 18.55 7.73
C GLN A 61 -14.99 18.16 8.18
N LEU A 62 -15.49 16.97 7.84
CA LEU A 62 -16.72 16.47 8.46
C LEU A 62 -16.52 16.35 9.97
N ALA A 63 -17.52 16.73 10.75
CA ALA A 63 -17.44 16.77 12.20
C ALA A 63 -17.13 15.39 12.81
N VAL A 64 -16.11 15.31 13.66
CA VAL A 64 -15.70 14.06 14.31
C VAL A 64 -16.04 14.14 15.79
N ILE A 65 -17.07 13.43 16.22
CA ILE A 65 -17.48 13.40 17.62
C ILE A 65 -16.82 12.20 18.34
N ASP A 66 -15.73 12.44 19.06
CA ASP A 66 -14.84 11.40 19.61
C ASP A 66 -14.77 11.38 21.14
N SER A 67 -15.51 12.27 21.81
CA SER A 67 -15.56 12.34 23.27
C SER A 67 -16.92 12.78 23.78
N ALA A 68 -17.23 12.41 25.02
CA ALA A 68 -18.48 12.79 25.68
C ALA A 68 -18.63 14.31 25.83
N ALA A 69 -17.53 15.02 26.13
CA ALA A 69 -17.53 16.48 26.26
C ALA A 69 -17.86 17.16 24.93
N LYS A 70 -17.24 16.71 23.83
CA LYS A 70 -17.52 17.21 22.49
C LYS A 70 -18.96 16.91 22.06
N ASN A 71 -19.44 15.70 22.30
CA ASN A 71 -20.83 15.34 22.00
C ASN A 71 -21.83 16.22 22.77
N GLN A 72 -21.56 16.54 24.03
CA GLN A 72 -22.44 17.42 24.80
C GLN A 72 -22.55 18.80 24.14
N GLY A 73 -21.43 19.44 23.80
CA GLY A 73 -21.45 20.75 23.15
C GLY A 73 -22.05 20.73 21.75
N PHE A 74 -21.80 19.66 21.00
CA PHE A 74 -22.38 19.41 19.69
C PHE A 74 -23.91 19.25 19.75
N ASP A 75 -24.42 18.41 20.65
CA ASP A 75 -25.86 18.18 20.82
C ASP A 75 -26.58 19.44 21.33
N GLU A 76 -25.96 20.18 22.27
CA GLU A 76 -26.49 21.48 22.73
C GLU A 76 -26.64 22.46 21.56
N LEU A 77 -25.65 22.53 20.67
CA LEU A 77 -25.72 23.36 19.47
C LEU A 77 -26.83 22.89 18.52
N LEU A 78 -26.89 21.59 18.20
CA LEU A 78 -27.91 21.09 17.27
C LEU A 78 -29.33 21.29 17.80
N ARG A 79 -29.55 21.17 19.11
CA ARG A 79 -30.84 21.46 19.76
C ARG A 79 -31.24 22.93 19.72
N GLN A 80 -30.28 23.85 19.61
CA GLN A 80 -30.58 25.27 19.40
C GLN A 80 -31.00 25.54 17.95
N LEU A 81 -30.44 24.79 17.00
CA LEU A 81 -30.71 24.97 15.57
C LEU A 81 -31.98 24.25 15.11
N PHE A 82 -32.31 23.11 15.72
CA PHE A 82 -33.40 22.25 15.28
C PHE A 82 -34.33 21.83 16.42
N VAL A 83 -35.63 21.93 16.16
CA VAL A 83 -36.67 21.38 17.06
C VAL A 83 -36.64 19.85 17.08
N THR A 84 -36.37 19.25 15.93
CA THR A 84 -36.24 17.79 15.74
C THR A 84 -34.95 17.53 14.98
N ALA A 85 -34.17 16.52 15.41
CA ALA A 85 -32.94 16.14 14.73
C ALA A 85 -33.21 15.88 13.24
N PRO A 86 -32.45 16.49 12.30
CA PRO A 86 -32.46 16.13 10.89
C PRO A 86 -31.51 14.95 10.59
N ASN A 87 -31.45 14.52 9.33
CA ASN A 87 -30.40 13.61 8.86
C ASN A 87 -29.15 14.41 8.48
N LEU A 88 -28.05 14.25 9.21
CA LEU A 88 -26.80 14.99 8.97
C LEU A 88 -25.60 14.05 8.97
N TRP A 89 -24.80 14.09 7.90
CA TRP A 89 -23.53 13.37 7.85
C TRP A 89 -22.51 13.91 8.86
N ILE A 90 -21.79 12.98 9.50
CA ILE A 90 -20.62 13.24 10.34
C ILE A 90 -19.41 12.44 9.84
N GLY A 91 -18.21 12.79 10.31
CA GLY A 91 -16.93 12.30 9.83
C GLY A 91 -16.53 10.91 10.33
N HIS A 92 -17.49 10.02 10.56
CA HIS A 92 -17.23 8.64 10.98
C HIS A 92 -17.61 7.65 9.88
N HIS A 93 -16.74 6.69 9.60
CA HIS A 93 -17.00 5.66 8.59
C HIS A 93 -16.35 4.32 8.95
N ASP A 94 -16.81 3.24 8.32
CA ASP A 94 -16.17 1.94 8.40
C ASP A 94 -15.92 1.30 7.03
N ASN A 95 -15.81 2.10 5.97
CA ASN A 95 -15.58 1.67 4.57
C ASN A 95 -14.47 0.61 4.33
N LEU A 96 -13.54 0.41 5.28
CA LEU A 96 -12.49 -0.62 5.20
C LEU A 96 -12.88 -1.95 5.87
N ASN A 97 -14.05 -2.01 6.50
CA ASN A 97 -14.54 -3.15 7.24
C ASN A 97 -15.31 -4.10 6.33
N THR A 98 -14.72 -5.28 6.09
CA THR A 98 -15.29 -6.34 5.25
C THR A 98 -16.18 -7.32 6.03
N ALA A 99 -16.31 -7.17 7.35
CA ALA A 99 -17.15 -8.02 8.16
C ALA A 99 -18.64 -7.69 7.96
N GLU A 100 -19.46 -8.73 7.78
CA GLU A 100 -20.92 -8.63 7.69
C GLU A 100 -21.61 -8.61 9.07
N THR A 101 -20.85 -8.36 10.15
CA THR A 101 -21.34 -8.39 11.54
C THR A 101 -22.00 -7.07 11.94
N THR A 102 -22.85 -7.12 12.96
CA THR A 102 -23.38 -5.92 13.64
C THR A 102 -22.35 -5.37 14.64
N ASN A 103 -22.54 -4.14 15.14
CA ASN A 103 -21.66 -3.46 16.11
C ASN A 103 -20.19 -3.35 15.64
N ARG A 104 -19.99 -2.73 14.48
CA ARG A 104 -18.66 -2.55 13.88
C ARG A 104 -17.95 -1.32 14.43
N SER A 105 -16.62 -1.36 14.44
CA SER A 105 -15.78 -0.19 14.75
C SER A 105 -15.85 0.81 13.61
N PHE A 106 -16.06 2.08 13.95
CA PHE A 106 -16.02 3.22 13.04
C PHE A 106 -14.75 4.03 13.28
N TYR A 107 -14.30 4.75 12.24
CA TYR A 107 -13.04 5.47 12.21
C TYR A 107 -13.25 6.91 11.80
N SER A 108 -12.41 7.79 12.33
CA SER A 108 -12.35 9.20 11.97
C SER A 108 -11.84 9.36 10.53
N ILE A 109 -12.55 10.15 9.72
CA ILE A 109 -12.12 10.51 8.37
C ILE A 109 -10.84 11.38 8.36
N VAL A 110 -10.50 11.97 9.49
CA VAL A 110 -9.41 12.96 9.61
C VAL A 110 -8.06 12.30 9.74
N ASN A 111 -7.96 11.31 10.62
CA ASN A 111 -6.70 10.68 11.01
C ASN A 111 -6.77 9.14 11.04
N GLY A 112 -7.90 8.54 10.65
CA GLY A 112 -8.10 7.10 10.66
C GLY A 112 -8.19 6.47 12.05
N SER A 113 -8.23 7.27 13.14
CA SER A 113 -8.30 6.72 14.49
C SER A 113 -9.68 6.12 14.76
N GLU A 114 -9.72 5.01 15.49
CA GLU A 114 -10.97 4.38 15.92
C GLU A 114 -11.78 5.29 16.84
N ILE A 115 -13.08 5.43 16.55
CA ILE A 115 -14.05 6.18 17.36
C ILE A 115 -14.48 5.31 18.55
N LYS A 116 -13.91 5.61 19.73
CA LYS A 116 -14.16 4.85 20.97
C LYS A 116 -15.36 5.37 21.77
N PHE A 117 -15.66 6.66 21.65
CA PHE A 117 -16.86 7.23 22.22
C PHE A 117 -18.07 6.85 21.36
N SER A 118 -19.24 6.69 21.98
CA SER A 118 -20.46 6.30 21.27
C SER A 118 -21.65 7.14 21.70
N ASN A 119 -22.34 7.71 20.72
CA ASN A 119 -23.70 8.22 20.83
C ASN A 119 -24.63 7.51 19.82
N TRP A 120 -24.38 6.22 19.55
CA TRP A 120 -25.22 5.42 18.66
C TRP A 120 -26.64 5.30 19.22
N MET A 121 -27.64 5.38 18.32
CA MET A 121 -29.01 5.05 18.68
C MET A 121 -29.09 3.59 19.15
N LYS A 122 -30.06 3.29 20.02
CA LYS A 122 -30.30 1.90 20.46
C LYS A 122 -30.53 0.97 19.26
N GLY A 123 -29.61 0.03 19.08
CA GLY A 123 -29.65 -0.95 17.98
C GLY A 123 -28.59 -0.70 16.91
N GLU A 124 -27.94 0.46 16.92
CA GLU A 124 -26.92 0.86 15.97
C GLU A 124 -25.48 0.69 16.53
N PRO A 125 -24.47 0.52 15.66
CA PRO A 125 -24.58 0.38 14.20
C PRO A 125 -25.01 -1.02 13.78
N ASN A 126 -26.00 -1.11 12.89
CA ASN A 126 -26.66 -2.36 12.54
C ASN A 126 -26.25 -2.93 11.16
N ASN A 127 -25.56 -2.14 10.33
CA ASN A 127 -25.13 -2.47 8.98
C ASN A 127 -26.29 -3.01 8.10
N HIS A 128 -27.40 -2.29 8.02
CA HIS A 128 -28.61 -2.78 7.37
C HIS A 128 -28.34 -3.09 5.89
N GLN A 129 -28.84 -4.25 5.43
CA GLN A 129 -28.58 -4.76 4.08
C GLN A 129 -27.08 -4.91 3.73
N LYS A 130 -26.19 -4.89 4.74
CA LYS A 130 -24.73 -5.02 4.58
C LYS A 130 -24.12 -3.91 3.72
N ALA A 131 -24.65 -2.69 3.82
CA ALA A 131 -24.24 -1.58 2.96
C ALA A 131 -24.12 -0.23 3.70
N GLU A 132 -24.28 -0.21 5.02
CA GLU A 132 -24.28 1.03 5.80
C GLU A 132 -22.90 1.25 6.42
N HIS A 133 -22.15 2.19 5.84
CA HIS A 133 -20.73 2.38 6.15
C HIS A 133 -20.37 3.79 6.62
N CYS A 134 -21.34 4.70 6.64
CA CYS A 134 -21.15 6.11 6.96
C CYS A 134 -22.11 6.52 8.09
N ALA A 135 -21.62 7.25 9.09
CA ALA A 135 -22.45 7.66 10.21
C ALA A 135 -23.17 8.99 9.94
N GLN A 136 -24.44 9.05 10.33
CA GLN A 136 -25.25 10.27 10.36
C GLN A 136 -25.88 10.50 11.72
N ILE A 137 -26.22 11.74 12.04
CA ILE A 137 -27.28 12.06 12.99
C ILE A 137 -28.60 11.61 12.39
N ARG A 138 -29.42 10.88 13.16
CA ARG A 138 -30.65 10.28 12.63
C ARG A 138 -31.86 11.19 12.83
N LEU A 139 -32.63 11.40 11.76
CA LEU A 139 -33.92 12.10 11.81
C LEU A 139 -34.85 11.52 12.86
N GLY A 140 -35.40 12.37 13.73
CA GLY A 140 -36.35 11.97 14.77
C GLY A 140 -35.73 11.23 15.96
N SER A 141 -34.41 11.10 15.99
CA SER A 141 -33.66 10.66 17.18
C SER A 141 -33.50 11.80 18.18
N ASP A 142 -32.91 11.48 19.34
CA ASP A 142 -32.42 12.48 20.28
C ASP A 142 -30.99 12.95 19.91
N PHE A 143 -30.79 13.30 18.62
CA PHE A 143 -29.48 13.63 18.01
C PHE A 143 -28.45 12.50 18.05
N GLN A 144 -28.93 11.26 18.13
CA GLN A 144 -28.11 10.05 18.17
C GLN A 144 -27.71 9.59 16.76
N TRP A 145 -26.64 8.80 16.70
CA TRP A 145 -26.04 8.35 15.45
C TRP A 145 -26.70 7.10 14.89
N ASN A 146 -26.63 6.95 13.57
CA ASN A 146 -27.06 5.79 12.80
C ASN A 146 -26.08 5.58 11.65
N ASP A 147 -25.71 4.34 11.34
CA ASP A 147 -24.98 4.03 10.12
C ASP A 147 -25.96 3.96 8.95
N ASP A 148 -25.63 4.60 7.83
CA ASP A 148 -26.45 4.60 6.62
C ASP A 148 -25.52 4.38 5.41
N LYS A 149 -26.11 4.08 4.27
CA LYS A 149 -25.40 3.91 3.00
C LYS A 149 -24.75 5.25 2.67
N CYS A 150 -23.46 5.23 2.36
CA CYS A 150 -22.71 6.47 2.09
C CYS A 150 -23.31 7.27 0.91
N GLU A 151 -24.05 6.61 0.02
CA GLU A 151 -24.75 7.21 -1.13
C GLU A 151 -26.11 7.86 -0.77
N SER A 152 -26.64 7.62 0.43
CA SER A 152 -27.87 8.25 0.92
C SER A 152 -27.73 9.78 0.91
N LYS A 153 -28.87 10.49 0.77
CA LYS A 153 -28.87 11.95 0.70
C LYS A 153 -29.25 12.55 2.05
N CYS A 154 -28.32 13.30 2.63
CA CYS A 154 -28.45 13.95 3.93
C CYS A 154 -27.87 15.37 3.87
N GLY A 155 -28.16 16.17 4.90
CA GLY A 155 -27.35 17.33 5.20
C GLY A 155 -25.98 16.91 5.75
N TYR A 156 -25.15 17.85 6.18
CA TYR A 156 -23.84 17.55 6.74
C TYR A 156 -23.40 18.59 7.77
N VAL A 157 -22.47 18.18 8.63
CA VAL A 157 -21.83 19.09 9.58
C VAL A 157 -20.33 19.12 9.32
N CYS A 158 -19.80 20.31 9.05
CA CYS A 158 -18.38 20.56 8.99
C CYS A 158 -17.88 21.06 10.35
N GLU A 159 -16.65 20.73 10.68
CA GLU A 159 -15.91 21.16 11.86
C GLU A 159 -14.62 21.84 11.42
N GLN A 160 -14.33 23.00 12.00
CA GLN A 160 -13.03 23.65 11.81
C GLN A 160 -11.95 22.88 12.59
N PRO A 161 -10.82 22.52 11.97
CA PRO A 161 -9.71 21.91 12.69
C PRO A 161 -9.25 22.85 13.82
N PRO A 162 -8.82 22.32 14.97
CA PRO A 162 -8.16 23.15 15.99
C PRO A 162 -6.97 23.89 15.36
N GLU A 163 -6.79 25.17 15.71
CA GLU A 163 -5.81 26.07 15.08
C GLU A 163 -4.42 25.43 14.92
N VAL A 164 -4.01 25.35 13.66
CA VAL A 164 -2.85 24.63 13.16
C VAL A 164 -1.58 25.46 13.40
N SER A 165 -1.01 25.34 14.60
CA SER A 165 0.38 25.77 14.86
C SER A 165 1.36 24.60 15.00
N ASN A 166 0.87 23.35 15.08
CA ASN A 166 1.69 22.14 15.24
C ASN A 166 1.78 21.24 13.99
N VAL A 167 0.90 21.38 12.98
CA VAL A 167 0.89 20.46 11.82
C VAL A 167 2.15 20.58 10.96
N SER A 168 2.77 21.78 10.87
CA SER A 168 4.03 21.92 10.16
C SER A 168 5.18 21.18 10.86
N CYS A 169 5.22 21.16 12.19
CA CYS A 169 6.26 20.45 12.94
C CYS A 169 6.06 18.93 12.87
N ASP A 170 4.82 18.46 13.02
CA ASP A 170 4.49 17.03 12.95
C ASP A 170 4.75 16.45 11.55
N LEU A 171 4.52 17.25 10.49
CA LEU A 171 4.77 16.86 9.10
C LEU A 171 6.28 16.77 8.79
N GLU A 172 7.09 17.68 9.33
CA GLU A 172 8.56 17.66 9.20
C GLU A 172 9.19 16.52 10.00
N GLU A 173 8.68 16.23 11.20
CA GLU A 173 9.12 15.08 11.99
C GLU A 173 8.80 13.76 11.28
N THR A 174 7.58 13.64 10.75
CA THR A 174 7.16 12.48 9.95
C THR A 174 8.01 12.33 8.68
N ARG A 175 8.31 13.44 7.98
CA ARG A 175 9.21 13.43 6.82
C ARG A 175 10.59 12.90 7.17
N THR A 176 11.15 13.39 8.27
CA THR A 176 12.48 13.01 8.73
C THR A 176 12.52 11.52 9.10
N ALA A 177 11.52 11.05 9.85
CA ALA A 177 11.41 9.64 10.25
C ALA A 177 11.28 8.70 9.04
N ILE A 178 10.47 9.06 8.04
CA ILE A 178 10.33 8.27 6.80
C ILE A 178 11.65 8.22 6.03
N ASN A 179 12.35 9.36 5.92
CA ASN A 179 13.63 9.41 5.23
C ASN A 179 14.71 8.57 5.93
N GLU A 180 14.77 8.61 7.26
CA GLU A 180 15.67 7.76 8.05
C GLU A 180 15.33 6.27 7.86
N LEU A 181 14.05 5.91 7.90
CA LEU A 181 13.63 4.52 7.68
C LEU A 181 13.97 4.03 6.27
N ASN A 182 13.77 4.87 5.25
CA ASN A 182 14.13 4.55 3.86
C ASN A 182 15.65 4.33 3.72
N GLN A 183 16.47 5.14 4.39
CA GLN A 183 17.93 4.96 4.39
C GLN A 183 18.35 3.65 5.07
N VAL A 184 17.74 3.31 6.21
CA VAL A 184 18.00 2.04 6.90
C VAL A 184 17.61 0.86 6.01
N LEU A 185 16.42 0.90 5.42
CA LEU A 185 15.92 -0.16 4.54
C LEU A 185 16.79 -0.33 3.29
N ALA A 186 17.21 0.77 2.66
CA ALA A 186 18.15 0.75 1.54
C ALA A 186 19.48 0.09 1.92
N LYS A 187 20.03 0.45 3.09
CA LYS A 187 21.31 -0.10 3.54
C LYS A 187 21.20 -1.58 3.89
N ASP A 188 20.11 -1.96 4.55
CA ASP A 188 19.86 -3.36 4.91
C ASP A 188 19.66 -4.22 3.66
N HIS A 189 18.94 -3.71 2.66
CA HIS A 189 18.77 -4.42 1.40
C HIS A 189 20.10 -4.60 0.64
N GLU A 190 20.95 -3.57 0.60
CA GLU A 190 22.29 -3.67 0.00
C GLU A 190 23.13 -4.75 0.69
N ASN A 191 23.14 -4.76 2.03
CA ASN A 191 23.89 -5.75 2.81
C ASN A 191 23.42 -7.19 2.51
N HIS A 192 22.11 -7.44 2.53
CA HIS A 192 21.55 -8.76 2.22
C HIS A 192 21.78 -9.15 0.77
N SER A 193 21.71 -8.21 -0.18
CA SER A 193 22.00 -8.44 -1.59
C SER A 193 23.44 -8.91 -1.80
N ASN A 194 24.39 -8.26 -1.11
CA ASN A 194 25.80 -8.68 -1.10
C ASN A 194 26.00 -10.05 -0.44
N GLU A 195 25.35 -10.33 0.68
CA GLU A 195 25.44 -11.65 1.34
C GLU A 195 24.91 -12.78 0.44
N VAL A 196 23.80 -12.55 -0.26
CA VAL A 196 23.26 -13.49 -1.25
C VAL A 196 24.25 -13.69 -2.40
N HIS A 197 24.84 -12.62 -2.90
CA HIS A 197 25.86 -12.68 -3.96
C HIS A 197 27.07 -13.53 -3.54
N ASP A 198 27.61 -13.28 -2.35
CA ASP A 198 28.76 -14.00 -1.81
C ASP A 198 28.44 -15.48 -1.59
N THR A 199 27.25 -15.79 -1.06
CA THR A 199 26.77 -17.15 -0.85
C THR A 199 26.63 -17.92 -2.17
N LEU A 200 26.06 -17.30 -3.20
CA LEU A 200 25.95 -17.91 -4.52
C LEU A 200 27.33 -18.18 -5.13
N THR A 201 28.26 -17.24 -4.97
CA THR A 201 29.64 -17.39 -5.44
C THR A 201 30.36 -18.53 -4.72
N ASP A 202 30.24 -18.62 -3.39
CA ASP A 202 30.83 -19.71 -2.60
C ASP A 202 30.24 -21.07 -2.98
N ASN A 203 28.91 -21.16 -3.11
CA ASN A 203 28.24 -22.37 -3.55
C ASN A 203 28.72 -22.83 -4.94
N ARG A 204 28.89 -21.88 -5.87
CA ARG A 204 29.47 -22.18 -7.19
C ARG A 204 30.87 -22.77 -7.06
N LEU A 205 31.76 -22.10 -6.32
CA LEU A 205 33.16 -22.54 -6.13
C LEU A 205 33.25 -23.91 -5.44
N LYS A 206 32.42 -24.13 -4.42
CA LYS A 206 32.37 -25.41 -3.71
C LYS A 206 31.90 -26.54 -4.61
N THR A 207 30.89 -26.29 -5.45
CA THR A 207 30.40 -27.28 -6.42
C THR A 207 31.48 -27.62 -7.46
N HIS A 208 32.23 -26.64 -7.94
CA HIS A 208 33.38 -26.88 -8.81
C HIS A 208 34.44 -27.77 -8.14
N SER A 209 34.79 -27.46 -6.89
CA SER A 209 35.77 -28.23 -6.12
C SER A 209 35.36 -29.70 -6.02
N VAL A 210 34.09 -29.97 -5.70
CA VAL A 210 33.56 -31.34 -5.61
C VAL A 210 33.62 -32.06 -6.96
N LEU A 211 33.28 -31.38 -8.06
CA LEU A 211 33.37 -31.96 -9.41
C LEU A 211 34.81 -32.30 -9.80
N GLN A 212 35.77 -31.41 -9.49
CA GLN A 212 37.18 -31.64 -9.77
C GLN A 212 37.74 -32.82 -8.96
N GLU A 213 37.38 -32.92 -7.68
CA GLU A 213 37.76 -34.05 -6.84
C GLU A 213 37.16 -35.37 -7.34
N TRP A 214 35.88 -35.35 -7.73
CA TRP A 214 35.21 -36.52 -8.31
C TRP A 214 35.88 -36.97 -9.61
N GLN A 215 36.18 -36.04 -10.53
CA GLN A 215 36.87 -36.33 -11.78
C GLN A 215 38.26 -36.94 -11.50
N LYS A 216 39.04 -36.32 -10.60
CA LYS A 216 40.37 -36.79 -10.21
C LYS A 216 40.31 -38.20 -9.63
N SER A 217 39.39 -38.45 -8.71
CA SER A 217 39.20 -39.76 -8.08
C SER A 217 38.79 -40.83 -9.11
N SER A 218 37.86 -40.51 -10.01
CA SER A 218 37.38 -41.44 -11.04
C SER A 218 38.48 -41.79 -12.04
N MET A 219 39.23 -40.78 -12.49
CA MET A 219 40.39 -40.94 -13.37
C MET A 219 41.50 -41.76 -12.72
N HIS A 220 41.73 -41.58 -11.42
CA HIS A 220 42.69 -42.38 -10.66
C HIS A 220 42.31 -43.87 -10.66
N THR A 221 41.07 -44.20 -10.29
CA THR A 221 40.55 -45.58 -10.26
C THR A 221 40.63 -46.26 -11.64
N LEU A 222 40.31 -45.53 -12.72
CA LEU A 222 40.42 -46.05 -14.08
C LEU A 222 41.88 -46.34 -14.47
N ASN A 223 42.80 -45.46 -14.12
CA ASN A 223 44.23 -45.67 -14.36
C ASN A 223 44.80 -46.87 -13.57
N GLU A 224 44.37 -47.04 -12.31
CA GLU A 224 44.76 -48.21 -11.51
C GLU A 224 44.19 -49.52 -12.08
N SER A 225 42.94 -49.48 -12.56
CA SER A 225 42.30 -50.61 -13.24
C SER A 225 43.05 -50.98 -14.52
N GLN A 226 43.40 -49.97 -15.34
CA GLN A 226 44.18 -50.16 -16.56
C GLN A 226 45.57 -50.75 -16.27
N ARG A 227 46.24 -50.29 -15.21
CA ARG A 227 47.53 -50.82 -14.77
C ARG A 227 47.41 -52.29 -14.37
N SER A 228 46.43 -52.62 -13.54
CA SER A 228 46.19 -53.98 -13.05
C SER A 228 45.92 -54.97 -14.20
N ILE A 229 45.12 -54.55 -15.18
CA ILE A 229 44.84 -55.33 -16.39
C ILE A 229 46.11 -55.56 -17.21
N ASN A 230 46.93 -54.51 -17.41
CA ASN A 230 48.18 -54.62 -18.15
C ASN A 230 49.19 -55.57 -17.46
N GLU A 231 49.31 -55.50 -16.14
CA GLU A 231 50.17 -56.41 -15.36
C GLU A 231 49.71 -57.87 -15.45
N LEU A 232 48.39 -58.10 -15.42
CA LEU A 232 47.82 -59.44 -15.55
C LEU A 232 48.10 -60.03 -16.93
N PHE A 233 47.98 -59.23 -17.98
CA PHE A 233 48.34 -59.63 -19.35
C PHE A 233 49.84 -59.93 -19.49
N ALA A 234 50.72 -59.20 -18.80
CA ALA A 234 52.16 -59.43 -18.85
C ALA A 234 52.60 -60.73 -18.15
N ARG A 235 51.92 -61.15 -17.08
CA ARG A 235 52.32 -62.30 -16.24
C ARG A 235 51.91 -63.68 -16.78
N LYS A 236 50.96 -63.76 -17.73
CA LYS A 236 50.35 -65.03 -18.14
C LYS A 236 50.50 -65.30 -19.65
N PRO A 237 51.71 -65.70 -20.13
CA PRO A 237 51.98 -65.91 -21.57
C PRO A 237 51.07 -66.92 -22.25
N TYR A 238 50.62 -67.94 -21.52
CA TYR A 238 49.70 -68.97 -22.02
C TYR A 238 48.29 -68.46 -22.37
N LEU A 239 47.93 -67.23 -21.95
CA LEU A 239 46.68 -66.57 -22.30
C LEU A 239 46.76 -65.70 -23.57
N GLN A 240 47.89 -65.70 -24.28
CA GLN A 240 48.09 -64.82 -25.45
C GLN A 240 46.98 -64.89 -26.50
N ALA A 241 46.41 -66.06 -26.77
CA ALA A 241 45.29 -66.21 -27.70
C ALA A 241 44.01 -65.50 -27.22
N VAL A 242 43.70 -65.61 -25.92
CA VAL A 242 42.54 -64.93 -25.30
C VAL A 242 42.79 -63.42 -25.25
N ILE A 243 43.99 -63.00 -24.85
CA ILE A 243 44.38 -61.59 -24.76
C ILE A 243 44.34 -60.90 -26.14
N ALA A 244 44.73 -61.61 -27.20
CA ALA A 244 44.65 -61.09 -28.57
C ALA A 244 43.21 -60.85 -29.02
N ASP A 245 42.26 -61.67 -28.56
CA ASP A 245 40.84 -61.58 -28.90
C ASP A 245 40.13 -60.47 -28.10
N VAL A 246 40.24 -60.47 -26.76
CA VAL A 246 39.45 -59.58 -25.89
C VAL A 246 40.20 -58.33 -25.41
N GLY A 247 41.53 -58.33 -25.46
CA GLY A 247 42.38 -57.23 -24.98
C GLY A 247 42.14 -55.88 -25.67
N PRO A 248 41.98 -55.82 -27.01
CA PRO A 248 41.64 -54.58 -27.73
C PRO A 248 40.32 -53.98 -27.24
N THR A 249 39.29 -54.81 -27.07
CA THR A 249 37.96 -54.40 -26.60
C THR A 249 38.02 -53.82 -25.18
N ILE A 250 38.73 -54.47 -24.26
CA ILE A 250 38.91 -53.98 -22.88
C ILE A 250 39.60 -52.61 -22.87
N LYS A 251 40.68 -52.44 -23.65
CA LYS A 251 41.38 -51.15 -23.78
C LYS A 251 40.54 -50.05 -24.44
N GLN A 252 39.60 -50.44 -25.30
CA GLN A 252 38.66 -49.50 -25.91
C GLN A 252 37.65 -49.00 -24.87
N ILE A 253 37.04 -49.92 -24.10
CA ILE A 253 36.08 -49.57 -23.03
C ILE A 253 36.70 -48.61 -22.00
N ILE A 254 37.96 -48.85 -21.58
CA ILE A 254 38.64 -47.96 -20.62
C ILE A 254 38.90 -46.56 -21.22
N ARG A 255 39.24 -46.49 -22.51
CA ARG A 255 39.42 -45.20 -23.21
C ARG A 255 38.10 -44.45 -23.35
N GLU A 256 37.02 -45.14 -23.69
CA GLU A 256 35.68 -44.57 -23.75
C GLU A 256 35.26 -44.03 -22.38
N ALA A 257 35.42 -44.81 -21.31
CA ALA A 257 35.14 -44.37 -19.95
C ALA A 257 35.93 -43.12 -19.53
N HIS A 258 37.22 -43.03 -19.88
CA HIS A 258 38.03 -41.83 -19.64
C HIS A 258 37.48 -40.60 -20.38
N ASN A 259 37.13 -40.76 -21.66
CA ASN A 259 36.58 -39.68 -22.48
C ASN A 259 35.23 -39.21 -21.93
N ASP A 260 34.36 -40.16 -21.58
CA ASP A 260 33.02 -39.87 -21.05
C ASP A 260 33.08 -39.10 -19.74
N ILE A 261 33.93 -39.52 -18.79
CA ILE A 261 34.13 -38.79 -17.53
C ILE A 261 34.64 -37.38 -17.79
N SER A 262 35.60 -37.22 -18.71
CA SER A 262 36.13 -35.89 -19.04
C SER A 262 35.08 -35.00 -19.70
N MET A 263 34.25 -35.56 -20.58
CA MET A 263 33.19 -34.84 -21.28
C MET A 263 32.08 -34.43 -20.32
N LEU A 264 31.54 -35.38 -19.56
CA LEU A 264 30.46 -35.14 -18.59
C LEU A 264 30.87 -34.14 -17.52
N THR A 265 32.13 -34.19 -17.03
CA THR A 265 32.61 -33.18 -16.07
C THR A 265 32.61 -31.78 -16.68
N LYS A 266 33.02 -31.65 -17.95
CA LYS A 266 33.04 -30.37 -18.66
C LYS A 266 31.62 -29.83 -18.90
N GLU A 267 30.68 -30.69 -19.28
CA GLU A 267 29.28 -30.31 -19.48
C GLU A 267 28.60 -29.89 -18.16
N ALA A 268 28.87 -30.63 -17.08
CA ALA A 268 28.38 -30.28 -15.74
C ALA A 268 28.92 -28.91 -15.31
N GLN A 269 30.22 -28.68 -15.51
CA GLN A 269 30.88 -27.41 -15.22
C GLN A 269 30.22 -26.24 -15.95
N GLN A 270 30.05 -26.35 -17.27
CA GLN A 270 29.40 -25.32 -18.08
C GLN A 270 27.95 -25.06 -17.65
N THR A 271 27.22 -26.11 -17.27
CA THR A 271 25.83 -26.00 -16.80
C THR A 271 25.75 -25.26 -15.47
N ILE A 272 26.65 -25.57 -14.53
CA ILE A 272 26.75 -24.89 -13.23
C ILE A 272 27.07 -23.40 -13.43
N ASP A 273 28.03 -23.10 -14.29
CA ASP A 273 28.43 -21.71 -14.58
C ASP A 273 27.26 -20.93 -15.19
N GLY A 274 26.63 -21.47 -16.22
CA GLY A 274 25.49 -20.83 -16.87
C GLY A 274 24.31 -20.60 -15.92
N HIS A 275 23.96 -21.60 -15.10
CA HIS A 275 22.87 -21.46 -14.15
C HIS A 275 23.19 -20.48 -13.00
N SER A 276 24.42 -20.52 -12.48
CA SER A 276 24.86 -19.61 -11.42
C SER A 276 24.88 -18.16 -11.91
N GLU A 277 25.44 -17.89 -13.10
CA GLU A 277 25.47 -16.55 -13.68
C GLU A 277 24.07 -16.02 -13.97
N HIS A 278 23.20 -16.86 -14.54
CA HIS A 278 21.81 -16.48 -14.82
C HIS A 278 21.05 -16.14 -13.52
N THR A 279 21.17 -16.98 -12.50
CA THR A 279 20.51 -16.79 -11.20
C THR A 279 21.02 -15.52 -10.52
N GLN A 280 22.34 -15.34 -10.45
CA GLN A 280 22.96 -14.16 -9.88
C GLN A 280 22.48 -12.90 -10.59
N LYS A 281 22.51 -12.88 -11.93
CA LYS A 281 22.04 -11.74 -12.72
C LYS A 281 20.57 -11.40 -12.44
N SER A 282 19.70 -12.41 -12.41
CA SER A 282 18.27 -12.21 -12.17
C SER A 282 17.99 -11.61 -10.79
N ILE A 283 18.68 -12.09 -9.75
CA ILE A 283 18.53 -11.59 -8.38
C ILE A 283 19.06 -10.16 -8.27
N MET A 284 20.24 -9.87 -8.82
CA MET A 284 20.83 -8.53 -8.78
C MET A 284 19.97 -7.51 -9.54
N GLN A 285 19.41 -7.88 -10.69
CA GLN A 285 18.47 -7.01 -11.42
C GLN A 285 17.19 -6.72 -10.61
N GLY A 286 16.65 -7.72 -9.90
CA GLY A 286 15.52 -7.51 -9.00
C GLY A 286 15.84 -6.60 -7.83
N SER A 287 17.05 -6.74 -7.26
CA SER A 287 17.55 -5.87 -6.19
C SER A 287 17.70 -4.42 -6.65
N GLU A 288 18.30 -4.18 -7.83
CA GLU A 288 18.42 -2.84 -8.43
C GLU A 288 17.05 -2.19 -8.66
N GLN A 289 16.07 -2.96 -9.16
CA GLN A 289 14.71 -2.45 -9.37
C GLN A 289 14.00 -2.09 -8.07
N PHE A 290 14.20 -2.87 -7.01
CA PHE A 290 13.64 -2.57 -5.70
C PHE A 290 14.26 -1.29 -5.13
N GLN A 291 15.58 -1.13 -5.25
CA GLN A 291 16.30 0.07 -4.83
C GLN A 291 15.79 1.34 -5.54
N GLN A 292 15.60 1.26 -6.86
CA GLN A 292 15.04 2.36 -7.66
C GLN A 292 13.63 2.74 -7.18
N LYS A 293 12.77 1.76 -6.90
CA LYS A 293 11.42 2.01 -6.38
C LYS A 293 11.43 2.67 -5.00
N LEU A 294 12.36 2.29 -4.13
CA LEU A 294 12.51 2.94 -2.83
C LEU A 294 12.87 4.42 -2.99
N GLU A 295 13.80 4.73 -3.88
CA GLU A 295 14.20 6.12 -4.17
C GLU A 295 13.06 6.94 -4.79
N GLU A 296 12.33 6.36 -5.75
CA GLU A 296 11.15 6.98 -6.35
C GLU A 296 10.05 7.24 -5.33
N ASN A 297 9.79 6.29 -4.43
CA ASN A 297 8.81 6.44 -3.36
C ASN A 297 9.22 7.53 -2.36
N ALA A 298 10.50 7.56 -1.96
CA ALA A 298 11.02 8.59 -1.07
C ALA A 298 10.85 9.99 -1.68
N LYS A 299 11.18 10.14 -2.96
CA LYS A 299 10.97 11.40 -3.70
C LYS A 299 9.50 11.78 -3.79
N THR A 300 8.62 10.82 -4.10
CA THR A 300 7.17 11.07 -4.18
C THR A 300 6.61 11.56 -2.85
N ILE A 301 7.03 10.95 -1.75
CA ILE A 301 6.64 11.38 -0.40
C ILE A 301 7.14 12.80 -0.15
N ASP A 302 8.39 13.11 -0.47
CA ASP A 302 8.95 14.46 -0.30
C ASP A 302 8.14 15.51 -1.09
N ASP A 303 7.84 15.23 -2.36
CA ASP A 303 7.03 16.10 -3.22
C ASP A 303 5.62 16.33 -2.65
N LEU A 304 4.96 15.28 -2.12
CA LEU A 304 3.62 15.39 -1.51
C LEU A 304 3.64 16.22 -0.23
N LEU A 305 4.67 16.06 0.60
CA LEU A 305 4.79 16.79 1.86
C LEU A 305 5.12 18.27 1.63
N VAL A 306 5.91 18.59 0.59
CA VAL A 306 6.16 19.99 0.16
C VAL A 306 4.89 20.65 -0.38
N GLN A 307 4.06 19.93 -1.15
CA GLN A 307 2.79 20.44 -1.65
C GLN A 307 1.80 20.76 -0.52
N GLN A 308 1.71 19.90 0.50
CA GLN A 308 0.88 20.10 1.69
C GLN A 308 1.34 21.32 2.51
N SER A 309 2.65 21.50 2.71
CA SER A 309 3.20 22.67 3.43
C SER A 309 2.87 24.00 2.73
N ASN A 310 2.93 24.04 1.39
CA ASN A 310 2.63 25.25 0.62
C ASN A 310 1.13 25.59 0.58
N SER A 311 0.25 24.58 0.58
CA SER A 311 -1.20 24.80 0.64
C SER A 311 -1.68 25.35 1.99
N ASN A 312 -0.94 25.09 3.07
CA ASN A 312 -1.28 25.58 4.42
C ASN A 312 -0.78 27.02 4.70
N ASN A 313 -0.01 27.62 3.78
CA ASN A 313 0.55 28.97 3.91
C ASN A 313 -0.13 30.02 3.00
N MET A 314 -1.23 29.67 2.33
CA MET A 314 -2.08 30.56 1.51
C MET A 314 -3.46 30.74 2.13
#